data_AF-A0A963DNM7-F1
#
_entry.id   AF-A0A963DNM7-F1
#
_cell.length_a   1.000
_cell.length_b   1.000
_cell.length_c   1.000
_cell.angle_alpha   90.00
_cell.angle_beta   90.00
_cell.angle_gamma   90.00
#
_symmetry.space_group_name_H-M   'P 1'
#
loop_
_entity.id
_entity.type
_entity.pdbx_description
1 polymer ?
#
loop_
_entity_poly.entity_id
_entity_poly.type
_entity_poly.pdbx_seq_one_letter_code
_entity_poly.pdbx_strand_id
1 'polypeptide(L)'
;MTRSLRSALERLAGGHISAHQCVAVWRADAPPALAELPPRFGEVLDQLLMRLESSAGFAGESCSFDQQALVAELSLWLDRAEARLVRPSTNASR
;
A
#
# COMPACT_ATOMS: atom_id res chain seq x y z
N MET A 1 4.64 6.30 11.27
CA MET A 1 3.63 6.24 10.20
C MET A 1 3.76 4.98 9.34
N THR A 2 4.88 4.75 8.66
CA THR A 2 5.02 3.59 7.76
C THR A 2 5.02 2.21 8.46
N ARG A 3 5.34 2.17 9.76
CA ARG A 3 5.24 0.95 10.59
C ARG A 3 3.83 0.36 10.62
N SER A 4 2.79 1.18 10.72
CA SER A 4 1.39 0.70 10.73
C SER A 4 1.03 0.03 9.39
N LEU A 5 1.44 0.68 8.28
CA LEU A 5 1.23 0.20 6.92
C LEU A 5 1.95 -1.14 6.67
N ARG A 6 3.21 -1.23 7.09
CA ARG A 6 4.02 -2.45 6.98
C ARG A 6 3.43 -3.60 7.79
N SER A 7 3.07 -3.34 9.04
CA SER A 7 2.41 -4.33 9.92
C SER A 7 1.10 -4.85 9.31
N ALA A 8 0.33 -3.99 8.64
CA ALA A 8 -0.91 -4.41 7.98
C ALA A 8 -0.64 -5.35 6.79
N LEU A 9 0.39 -5.08 5.98
CA LEU A 9 0.78 -5.98 4.88
C LEU A 9 1.26 -7.34 5.40
N GLU A 10 2.08 -7.37 6.44
CA GLU A 10 2.58 -8.62 7.03
C GLU A 10 1.43 -9.46 7.58
N ARG A 11 0.46 -8.83 8.26
CA ARG A 11 -0.75 -9.49 8.76
C ARG A 11 -1.63 -10.02 7.64
N LEU A 12 -1.74 -9.28 6.53
CA LEU A 12 -2.48 -9.73 5.35
C LEU A 12 -1.78 -10.93 4.68
N ALA A 13 -0.45 -10.88 4.54
CA ALA A 13 0.36 -11.96 3.97
C ALA A 13 0.25 -13.25 4.79
N GLY A 14 0.22 -13.13 6.12
CA GLY A 14 0.01 -14.25 7.03
C GLY A 14 -1.44 -14.71 7.18
N GLY A 15 -2.39 -14.11 6.44
CA GLY A 15 -3.82 -14.43 6.55
C GLY A 15 -4.48 -14.04 7.87
N HIS A 16 -3.84 -13.20 8.68
CA HIS A 16 -4.35 -12.74 9.97
C HIS A 16 -5.42 -11.65 9.84
N ILE A 17 -5.46 -10.93 8.72
CA ILE A 17 -6.50 -9.94 8.40
C ILE A 17 -6.97 -10.10 6.96
N SER A 18 -8.19 -9.67 6.70
CA SER A 18 -8.75 -9.63 5.33
C SER A 18 -8.15 -8.48 4.52
N ALA A 19 -8.17 -8.59 3.19
CA ALA A 19 -7.78 -7.52 2.28
C ALA A 19 -8.51 -6.18 2.59
N HIS A 20 -9.82 -6.22 2.84
CA HIS A 20 -10.59 -5.03 3.21
C HIS A 20 -10.10 -4.37 4.52
N GLN A 21 -9.73 -5.17 5.53
CA GLN A 21 -9.16 -4.64 6.78
C GLN A 21 -7.79 -3.99 6.54
N CYS A 22 -6.96 -4.59 5.67
CA CYS A 22 -5.69 -3.99 5.27
C CYS A 22 -5.91 -2.66 4.54
N VAL A 23 -6.81 -2.61 3.55
CA VAL A 23 -7.16 -1.38 2.81
C VAL A 23 -7.62 -0.28 3.75
N ALA A 24 -8.47 -0.59 4.74
CA ALA A 24 -8.94 0.39 5.73
C ALA A 24 -7.78 1.02 6.53
N VAL A 25 -6.83 0.20 7.02
CA VAL A 25 -5.63 0.70 7.71
C VAL A 25 -4.82 1.60 6.79
N TRP A 26 -4.62 1.18 5.55
CA TRP A 26 -3.84 1.95 4.57
C TRP A 26 -4.48 3.29 4.23
N ARG A 27 -5.80 3.33 4.02
CA ARG A 27 -6.54 4.59 3.77
C ARG A 27 -6.50 5.54 4.97
N ALA A 28 -6.45 5.02 6.20
CA ALA A 28 -6.39 5.83 7.42
C ALA A 28 -4.98 6.39 7.70
N ASP A 29 -3.93 5.58 7.55
CA ASP A 29 -2.56 5.95 7.96
C ASP A 29 -1.68 6.52 6.82
N ALA A 30 -2.02 6.29 5.55
CA ALA A 30 -1.24 6.81 4.41
C ALA A 30 -1.35 8.33 4.12
N PRO A 31 -2.48 9.04 4.39
CA PRO A 31 -2.63 10.46 4.02
C PRO A 31 -1.50 11.40 4.46
N PRO A 32 -0.98 11.33 5.71
CA PRO A 32 0.10 12.22 6.11
C PRO A 32 1.41 11.94 5.38
N ALA A 33 1.67 10.71 4.92
CA ALA A 33 2.85 10.42 4.09
C ALA A 33 2.65 10.88 2.64
N LEU A 34 1.43 10.74 2.11
CA LEU A 34 1.08 11.21 0.76
C LEU A 34 1.20 12.73 0.61
N ALA A 35 0.95 13.49 1.68
CA ALA A 35 1.09 14.95 1.67
C ALA A 35 2.52 15.43 1.37
N GLU A 36 3.53 14.61 1.67
CA GLU A 36 4.94 14.93 1.44
C GLU A 36 5.50 14.27 0.16
N LEU A 37 4.70 13.44 -0.52
CA LEU A 37 5.09 12.71 -1.72
C LEU A 37 4.55 13.38 -3.00
N PRO A 38 5.19 13.15 -4.15
CA PRO A 38 4.63 13.56 -5.44
C PRO A 38 3.23 12.94 -5.66
N PRO A 39 2.28 13.65 -6.30
CA PRO A 39 0.89 13.21 -6.44
C PRO A 39 0.74 11.83 -7.10
N ARG A 40 1.66 11.47 -7.99
CA ARG A 40 1.72 10.15 -8.64
C ARG A 40 1.79 8.97 -7.65
N PHE A 41 2.35 9.16 -6.45
CA PHE A 41 2.36 8.12 -5.43
C PHE A 41 0.95 7.79 -4.94
N GLY A 42 0.10 8.79 -4.78
CA GLY A 42 -1.30 8.62 -4.40
C GLY A 42 -2.11 7.89 -5.47
N GLU A 43 -1.92 8.23 -6.74
CA GLU A 43 -2.59 7.55 -7.87
C GLU A 43 -2.22 6.07 -7.95
N VAL A 44 -0.92 5.74 -7.83
CA VAL A 44 -0.46 4.35 -7.83
C VAL A 44 -0.99 3.60 -6.62
N LEU A 45 -0.98 4.23 -5.44
CA LEU A 45 -1.51 3.62 -4.23
C LEU A 45 -3.00 3.29 -4.37
N ASP A 46 -3.80 4.22 -4.88
CA ASP A 46 -5.24 4.02 -5.08
C ASP A 46 -5.53 2.81 -5.97
N GLN A 47 -4.81 2.69 -7.09
CA GLN A 47 -4.92 1.56 -8.01
C GLN A 47 -4.54 0.22 -7.36
N LEU A 48 -3.48 0.19 -6.53
CA LEU A 48 -3.07 -1.01 -5.81
C LEU A 48 -4.11 -1.43 -4.77
N LEU A 49 -4.65 -0.47 -4.00
CA LEU A 49 -5.68 -0.73 -2.99
C LEU A 49 -6.99 -1.20 -3.63
N MET A 50 -7.40 -0.63 -4.77
CA MET A 50 -8.58 -1.06 -5.51
C MET A 50 -8.44 -2.52 -6.00
N ARG A 51 -7.29 -2.88 -6.56
CA ARG A 51 -7.02 -4.27 -7.00
C ARG A 51 -7.05 -5.25 -5.83
N LEU A 52 -6.48 -4.87 -4.69
CA LEU A 52 -6.49 -5.68 -3.47
C LEU A 52 -7.90 -5.88 -2.90
N GLU A 53 -8.72 -4.84 -2.91
CA GLU A 53 -10.12 -4.95 -2.47
C GLU A 53 -10.94 -5.83 -3.41
N SER A 54 -10.72 -5.70 -4.73
CA SER A 54 -11.36 -6.54 -5.73
C SER A 54 -10.96 -8.02 -5.57
N SER A 55 -9.69 -8.30 -5.29
CA SER A 55 -9.22 -9.68 -5.08
C SER A 55 -9.94 -10.35 -3.89
N ALA A 56 -10.37 -9.59 -2.88
CA ALA A 56 -11.12 -10.12 -1.74
C ALA A 56 -12.49 -10.71 -2.11
N GLY A 57 -13.13 -10.22 -3.19
CA GLY A 57 -14.47 -10.62 -3.62
C GLY A 57 -14.49 -11.89 -4.48
N PHE A 58 -13.38 -12.26 -5.10
CA PHE A 58 -13.27 -13.43 -5.99
C PHE A 58 -12.64 -14.61 -5.24
N ALA A 59 -13.38 -15.21 -4.29
CA ALA A 59 -12.94 -16.38 -3.53
C ALA A 59 -13.01 -17.69 -4.35
N GLY A 60 -12.34 -17.72 -5.50
CA GLY A 60 -11.95 -18.94 -6.21
C GLY A 60 -10.46 -19.21 -5.97
N GLU A 61 -10.04 -20.46 -6.14
CA GLU A 61 -8.68 -20.98 -5.86
C GLU A 61 -7.55 -20.17 -6.53
N SER A 62 -7.86 -19.35 -7.53
CA SER A 62 -6.93 -18.48 -8.25
C SER A 62 -6.54 -17.18 -7.53
N CYS A 63 -7.18 -16.81 -6.41
CA CYS A 63 -6.97 -15.48 -5.83
C CYS A 63 -5.72 -15.37 -4.93
N SER A 64 -5.25 -16.48 -4.37
CA SER A 64 -4.09 -16.46 -3.46
C SER A 64 -2.81 -15.99 -4.18
N PHE A 65 -2.64 -16.35 -5.45
CA PHE A 65 -1.48 -15.95 -6.25
C PHE A 65 -1.48 -14.45 -6.59
N ASP A 66 -2.61 -13.91 -7.08
CA ASP A 66 -2.76 -12.48 -7.35
C ASP A 66 -2.64 -11.63 -6.07
N GLN A 67 -3.15 -12.13 -4.94
CA GLN A 67 -3.04 -11.43 -3.66
C GLN A 67 -1.58 -11.31 -3.19
N GLN A 68 -0.78 -12.38 -3.27
CA GLN A 68 0.63 -12.32 -2.87
C GLN A 68 1.43 -11.37 -3.77
N ALA A 69 1.15 -11.34 -5.07
CA ALA A 69 1.75 -10.38 -5.98
C ALA A 69 1.39 -8.93 -5.60
N LEU A 70 0.12 -8.65 -5.29
CA LEU A 70 -0.33 -7.33 -4.85
C LEU A 70 0.31 -6.89 -3.53
N VAL A 71 0.48 -7.81 -2.57
CA VAL A 71 1.20 -7.53 -1.31
C VAL A 71 2.66 -7.17 -1.57
N ALA A 72 3.32 -7.85 -2.52
CA ALA A 72 4.69 -7.52 -2.91
C ALA A 72 4.77 -6.14 -3.60
N GLU A 73 3.82 -5.81 -4.49
CA GLU A 73 3.73 -4.49 -5.14
C GLU A 73 3.53 -3.36 -4.10
N LEU A 74 2.64 -3.55 -3.13
CA LEU A 74 2.41 -2.59 -2.04
C LEU A 74 3.64 -2.43 -1.13
N SER A 75 4.35 -3.52 -0.86
CA SER A 75 5.61 -3.48 -0.09
C SER A 75 6.68 -2.66 -0.82
N LEU A 76 6.80 -2.83 -2.14
CA LEU A 76 7.73 -2.06 -2.97
C LEU A 76 7.33 -0.59 -3.07
N TRP A 77 6.02 -0.30 -3.17
CA TRP A 77 5.53 1.07 -3.11
C TRP A 77 5.92 1.75 -1.80
N LEU A 78 5.77 1.05 -0.67
CA LEU A 78 6.11 1.58 0.65
C LEU A 78 7.60 1.87 0.78
N ASP A 79 8.45 0.95 0.31
CA ASP A 79 9.91 1.15 0.29
C ASP A 79 10.30 2.42 -0.51
N ARG A 80 9.70 2.60 -1.69
CA ARG A 80 9.92 3.79 -2.52
C ARG A 80 9.42 5.07 -1.85
N ALA A 81 8.26 5.02 -1.18
CA ALA A 81 7.72 6.14 -0.43
C ALA A 81 8.66 6.51 0.72
N GLU A 82 9.12 5.53 1.52
CA GLU A 82 10.08 5.71 2.60
C GLU A 82 11.39 6.31 2.11
N ALA A 83 11.98 5.77 1.03
CA ALA A 83 13.20 6.30 0.43
C ALA A 83 13.03 7.75 -0.07
N ARG A 84 11.83 8.11 -0.54
CA ARG A 84 11.53 9.47 -1.01
C ARG A 84 11.32 10.46 0.15
N LEU A 85 10.81 10.00 1.29
CA LEU A 85 10.65 10.82 2.50
C LEU A 85 12.00 11.02 3.21
N VAL A 86 12.85 9.99 3.26
CA VAL A 86 14.21 10.06 3.84
C VAL A 86 15.14 10.94 3.01
N ARG A 87 14.95 10.98 1.69
CA ARG A 87 15.62 11.93 0.81
C ARG A 87 14.73 13.17 0.68
N PRO A 88 14.81 14.17 1.59
CA PRO A 88 14.00 15.36 1.47
C PRO A 88 14.17 15.89 0.06
N SER A 89 13.05 16.00 -0.64
CA SER A 89 12.99 16.57 -1.98
C SER A 89 13.69 17.92 -1.96
N THR A 90 14.94 18.01 -2.42
CA THR A 90 15.60 19.27 -2.78
C THR A 90 14.94 19.91 -4.03
N ASN A 91 13.65 19.67 -4.24
CA ASN A 91 12.92 20.16 -5.38
C ASN A 91 11.50 20.57 -4.96
N ALA A 92 11.46 21.65 -4.18
CA ALA A 92 10.42 22.65 -4.26
C ALA A 92 11.09 23.91 -4.85
N SER A 93 11.43 23.86 -6.14
CA SER A 93 11.95 25.02 -6.87
C SER A 93 11.47 24.96 -8.31
N ARG A 94 10.22 25.36 -8.53
CA ARG A 94 9.79 26.31 -9.57
C ARG A 94 8.29 26.52 -9.54
#